data_AF-C9SAL9-F1
#
_entry.id   AF-C9SAL9-F1
#
_cell.length_a   1.000
_cell.length_b   1.000
_cell.length_c   1.000
_cell.angle_alpha   90.00
_cell.angle_beta   90.00
_cell.angle_gamma   90.00
#
_symmetry.space_group_name_H-M   'P 1'
#
loop_
_entity.id
_entity.type
_entity.pdbx_description
1 polymer ?
#
loop_
_entity_poly.entity_id
_entity_poly.type
_entity_poly.pdbx_seq_one_letter_code
_entity_poly.pdbx_strand_id
1 'polypeptide(L)'
;MSTHTDGPGFEGHRIDPLDGRPIDVQPQEKRSPSRLGGHTNTVKWTNGKFETSVDTGFIVLNTATYPNFINFLKRVKVDTVPTEMTFGVTRDRGLFEWAGTSLDAVFCQRKNLFSPRMWRMIFDIVRFNQFALDLLITGDDVNDAAAMNGHSHAYGHGAGPEETIGEYLERERYSDAFRDDYLIPMTAAVWSTSPDKCTLDFPAVTLVRFM
;
A
#
# COMPACT_ATOMS: atom_id res chain seq x y z
N MET A 1 -35.16 7.97 14.38
CA MET A 1 -34.60 8.20 13.03
C MET A 1 -33.34 7.36 12.98
N SER A 2 -33.39 6.18 12.35
CA SER A 2 -32.32 5.18 12.40
C SER A 2 -31.26 5.55 11.38
N THR A 3 -30.04 5.81 11.85
CA THR A 3 -28.85 5.98 11.01
C THR A 3 -28.21 4.61 10.80
N HIS A 4 -28.19 4.15 9.56
CA HIS A 4 -27.49 2.93 9.16
C HIS A 4 -26.02 3.25 8.87
N THR A 5 -25.10 2.52 9.50
CA THR A 5 -23.67 2.55 9.19
C THR A 5 -23.24 1.17 8.70
N ASP A 6 -22.95 1.05 7.40
CA ASP A 6 -22.30 -0.11 6.81
C ASP A 6 -20.78 0.02 7.00
N GLY A 7 -20.19 -0.85 7.83
CA GLY A 7 -18.74 -0.94 8.03
C GLY A 7 -18.38 -2.14 8.92
N PRO A 8 -17.20 -2.77 8.73
CA PRO A 8 -16.78 -3.92 9.52
C PRO A 8 -16.49 -3.47 10.96
N GLY A 9 -17.36 -3.89 11.89
CA GLY A 9 -17.30 -3.47 13.29
C GLY A 9 -16.22 -4.19 14.08
N PHE A 10 -15.31 -3.42 14.68
CA PHE A 10 -14.62 -3.82 15.91
C PHE A 10 -15.38 -3.24 17.11
N GLU A 11 -15.57 -4.05 18.16
CA GLU A 11 -16.23 -3.63 19.40
C GLU A 11 -15.48 -2.48 20.08
N GLY A 12 -16.18 -1.36 20.26
CA GLY A 12 -15.81 -0.31 21.18
C GLY A 12 -17.08 0.34 21.69
N HIS A 13 -17.26 0.38 23.02
CA HIS A 13 -18.35 1.11 23.64
C HIS A 13 -18.26 2.60 23.26
N ARG A 14 -19.08 3.05 22.30
CA ARG A 14 -19.29 4.48 22.07
C ARG A 14 -20.39 4.99 22.97
N ILE A 15 -20.11 6.14 23.58
CA ILE A 15 -21.05 6.92 24.38
C ILE A 15 -21.60 8.00 23.45
N ASP A 16 -22.92 8.18 23.43
CA ASP A 16 -23.54 9.26 22.63
C ASP A 16 -23.05 10.63 23.15
N PRO A 17 -22.41 11.46 22.33
CA PRO A 17 -21.89 12.76 22.76
C PRO A 17 -23.00 13.78 23.09
N LEU A 18 -24.28 13.50 22.80
CA LEU A 18 -25.40 14.38 23.11
C LEU A 18 -26.09 14.07 24.44
N ASP A 19 -26.15 12.80 24.86
CA ASP A 19 -26.93 12.41 26.05
C ASP A 19 -26.24 11.40 27.00
N GLY A 20 -25.00 11.00 26.69
CA GLY A 20 -24.18 10.17 27.58
C GLY A 20 -24.64 8.72 27.72
N ARG A 21 -25.59 8.25 26.91
CA ARG A 21 -26.09 6.87 26.98
C ARG A 21 -25.21 5.90 26.19
N PRO A 22 -25.12 4.62 26.61
CA PRO A 22 -24.44 3.59 25.84
C PRO A 22 -25.17 3.37 24.51
N ILE A 23 -24.45 3.48 23.39
CA ILE A 23 -24.98 3.11 22.08
C ILE A 23 -24.75 1.61 21.91
N ASP A 24 -25.83 0.84 21.84
CA ASP A 24 -25.77 -0.59 21.51
C ASP A 24 -25.58 -0.75 20.00
N VAL A 25 -24.34 -1.01 19.57
CA VAL A 25 -23.99 -1.23 18.17
C VAL A 25 -24.05 -2.72 17.90
N GLN A 26 -25.10 -3.16 17.21
CA GLN A 26 -25.25 -4.55 16.77
C GLN A 26 -24.43 -4.77 15.48
N PRO A 27 -23.39 -5.63 15.47
CA PRO A 27 -22.61 -5.90 14.28
C PRO A 27 -23.47 -6.67 13.26
N GLN A 28 -23.63 -6.12 12.06
CA GLN A 28 -24.26 -6.78 10.92
C GLN A 28 -23.15 -7.12 9.91
N GLU A 29 -22.66 -8.37 9.91
CA GLU A 29 -21.67 -8.85 8.94
C GLU A 29 -22.36 -9.61 7.80
N LYS A 30 -22.16 -9.16 6.56
CA LYS A 30 -22.81 -9.72 5.37
C LYS A 30 -21.85 -10.58 4.53
N ARG A 31 -21.40 -11.73 5.07
CA ARG A 31 -21.20 -13.05 4.38
C ARG A 31 -20.26 -13.98 5.19
N SER A 32 -20.65 -15.27 5.21
CA SER A 32 -20.06 -16.46 5.88
C SER A 32 -20.42 -16.64 7.38
N PRO A 33 -21.07 -17.75 7.81
CA PRO A 33 -21.90 -17.76 9.03
C PRO A 33 -21.21 -18.15 10.35
N SER A 34 -19.87 -18.17 10.47
CA SER A 34 -19.27 -18.77 11.68
C SER A 34 -17.93 -18.24 12.18
N ARG A 35 -17.37 -17.15 11.64
CA ARG A 35 -16.18 -16.54 12.25
C ARG A 35 -16.09 -15.04 12.00
N LEU A 36 -15.60 -14.34 13.01
CA LEU A 36 -15.15 -12.96 12.89
C LEU A 36 -13.90 -12.87 12.00
N GLY A 37 -13.72 -11.74 11.33
CA GLY A 37 -12.44 -11.35 10.74
C GLY A 37 -12.44 -10.99 9.26
N GLY A 38 -13.54 -11.18 8.52
CA GLY A 38 -13.62 -10.78 7.11
C GLY A 38 -12.42 -11.23 6.24
N HIS A 39 -11.68 -10.26 5.69
CA HIS A 39 -10.51 -10.48 4.82
C HIS A 39 -9.29 -11.08 5.55
N THR A 40 -9.24 -11.02 6.88
CA THR A 40 -8.25 -11.76 7.67
C THR A 40 -8.68 -13.23 7.69
N ASN A 41 -7.94 -14.11 7.01
CA ASN A 41 -8.34 -15.50 6.81
C ASN A 41 -7.17 -16.48 6.93
N THR A 42 -7.17 -17.26 8.01
CA THR A 42 -6.22 -18.36 8.21
C THR A 42 -6.89 -19.68 7.85
N VAL A 43 -6.27 -20.45 6.96
CA VAL A 43 -6.71 -21.79 6.55
C VAL A 43 -5.69 -22.84 6.96
N LYS A 44 -6.15 -24.05 7.29
CA LYS A 44 -5.26 -25.17 7.61
C LYS A 44 -4.82 -25.86 6.32
N TRP A 45 -3.52 -25.91 6.06
CA TRP A 45 -2.93 -26.65 4.95
C TRP A 45 -2.37 -27.99 5.44
N THR A 46 -2.65 -29.06 4.70
CA THR A 46 -2.16 -30.40 5.01
C THR A 46 -1.54 -31.06 3.77
N ASN A 47 -0.39 -31.69 3.95
CA ASN A 47 0.24 -32.54 2.94
C ASN A 47 0.88 -33.76 3.62
N GLY A 48 0.17 -34.89 3.55
CA GLY A 48 0.56 -36.12 4.23
C GLY A 48 0.61 -35.92 5.74
N LYS A 49 1.81 -35.99 6.33
CA LYS A 49 2.04 -35.79 7.78
C LYS A 49 2.31 -34.33 8.15
N PHE A 50 2.48 -33.45 7.17
CA PHE A 50 2.76 -32.03 7.42
C PHE A 50 1.46 -31.25 7.50
N GLU A 51 1.36 -30.39 8.50
CA GLU A 51 0.20 -29.54 8.74
C GLU A 51 0.69 -28.17 9.20
N THR A 52 0.14 -27.10 8.60
CA THR A 52 0.44 -25.73 9.00
C THR A 52 -0.76 -24.82 8.78
N SER A 53 -0.88 -23.78 9.60
CA SER A 53 -1.83 -22.70 9.36
C SER A 53 -1.24 -21.73 8.34
N VAL A 54 -2.02 -21.33 7.35
CA VAL A 54 -1.63 -20.43 6.27
C VAL A 54 -2.59 -19.26 6.23
N ASP A 55 -2.06 -18.05 6.40
CA ASP A 55 -2.84 -16.83 6.19
C ASP A 55 -2.98 -16.57 4.69
N THR A 56 -4.22 -16.39 4.25
CA THR A 56 -4.60 -16.16 2.84
C THR A 56 -5.07 -14.73 2.58
N GLY A 57 -5.18 -13.93 3.64
CA GLY A 57 -5.53 -12.52 3.57
C GLY A 57 -5.10 -11.81 4.84
N PHE A 58 -4.66 -10.56 4.67
CA PHE A 58 -4.09 -9.70 5.72
C PHE A 58 -2.96 -10.38 6.51
N ILE A 59 -1.84 -10.62 5.82
CA ILE A 59 -0.72 -11.45 6.30
C ILE A 59 0.38 -10.61 6.96
N VAL A 60 0.49 -9.34 6.58
CA VAL A 60 1.59 -8.45 6.98
C VAL A 60 1.04 -7.10 7.46
N LEU A 61 1.75 -6.49 8.41
CA LEU A 61 1.49 -5.13 8.88
C LEU A 61 2.78 -4.32 8.82
N ASN A 62 2.68 -3.04 8.51
CA ASN A 62 3.80 -2.10 8.51
C ASN A 62 3.73 -1.22 9.76
N THR A 63 4.82 -1.14 10.51
CA THR A 63 4.87 -0.39 11.77
C THR A 63 4.65 1.11 11.62
N ALA A 64 5.04 1.70 10.48
CA ALA A 64 4.85 3.11 10.20
C ALA A 64 3.38 3.45 9.91
N THR A 65 2.67 2.58 9.19
CA THR A 65 1.29 2.86 8.74
C THR A 65 0.20 2.27 9.62
N TYR A 66 0.54 1.39 10.59
CA TYR A 66 -0.42 0.70 11.47
C TYR A 66 -0.22 0.98 12.99
N PRO A 67 0.07 2.21 13.45
CA PRO A 67 0.37 2.47 14.87
C PRO A 67 -0.80 2.12 15.80
N ASN A 68 -2.04 2.45 15.39
CA ASN A 68 -3.24 2.15 16.18
C ASN A 68 -3.51 0.65 16.26
N PHE A 69 -3.32 -0.08 15.16
CA PHE A 69 -3.52 -1.52 15.13
C PHE A 69 -2.47 -2.26 15.96
N ILE A 70 -1.21 -1.82 15.93
CA ILE A 70 -0.16 -2.38 16.80
C ILE A 70 -0.49 -2.15 18.28
N ASN A 71 -0.97 -0.95 18.63
CA ASN A 71 -1.38 -0.66 20.02
C ASN A 71 -2.57 -1.54 20.44
N PHE A 72 -3.51 -1.79 19.55
CA PHE A 72 -4.59 -2.74 19.77
C PHE A 72 -4.06 -4.15 20.02
N LEU A 73 -3.20 -4.69 19.14
CA LEU A 73 -2.59 -6.02 19.29
C LEU A 73 -1.85 -6.17 20.63
N LYS A 74 -1.10 -5.15 21.05
CA LYS A 74 -0.45 -5.11 22.37
C LYS A 74 -1.46 -5.17 23.50
N ARG A 75 -2.59 -4.47 23.37
CA ARG A 75 -3.64 -4.45 24.40
C ARG A 75 -4.33 -5.79 24.55
N VAL A 76 -4.55 -6.50 23.44
CA VAL A 76 -5.12 -7.86 23.43
C VAL A 76 -4.08 -8.97 23.62
N LYS A 77 -2.80 -8.62 23.84
CA LYS A 77 -1.66 -9.53 24.08
C LYS A 77 -1.44 -10.52 22.93
N VAL A 78 -1.59 -10.06 21.69
CA VAL A 78 -1.25 -10.83 20.50
C VAL A 78 0.18 -10.52 20.09
N ASP A 79 1.01 -11.55 20.03
CA ASP A 79 2.40 -11.43 19.59
C ASP A 79 2.48 -11.26 18.07
N THR A 80 3.49 -10.50 17.64
CA THR A 80 3.81 -10.30 16.22
C THR A 80 5.17 -10.90 15.92
N VAL A 81 5.31 -11.53 14.76
CA VAL A 81 6.58 -12.12 14.31
C VAL A 81 7.23 -11.19 13.28
N PRO A 82 8.50 -10.78 13.47
CA PRO A 82 9.23 -10.05 12.45
C PRO A 82 9.31 -10.85 11.15
N THR A 83 8.96 -10.22 10.03
CA THR A 83 9.06 -10.81 8.70
C THR A 83 9.67 -9.80 7.75
N GLU A 84 10.48 -10.29 6.81
CA GLU A 84 11.06 -9.47 5.75
C GLU A 84 10.15 -9.51 4.53
N MET A 85 9.75 -8.33 4.04
CA MET A 85 9.05 -8.23 2.76
C MET A 85 10.08 -8.08 1.65
N THR A 86 10.15 -9.10 0.80
CA THR A 86 11.02 -9.09 -0.38
C THR A 86 10.19 -8.93 -1.64
N PHE A 87 10.77 -8.28 -2.64
CA PHE A 87 10.10 -8.01 -3.91
C PHE A 87 10.98 -8.45 -5.09
N GLY A 88 10.35 -9.06 -6.08
CA GLY A 88 10.98 -9.49 -7.31
C GLY A 88 9.99 -9.56 -8.46
N VAL A 89 10.51 -9.37 -9.67
CA VAL A 89 9.72 -9.30 -10.90
C VAL A 89 10.30 -10.31 -11.90
N THR A 90 9.40 -11.05 -12.56
CA THR A 90 9.70 -11.86 -13.74
C THR A 90 8.72 -11.49 -14.84
N ARG A 91 9.22 -11.23 -16.05
CA ARG A 91 8.44 -10.77 -17.20
C ARG A 91 8.74 -11.61 -18.43
N ASP A 92 7.74 -11.72 -19.31
CA ASP A 92 7.80 -12.44 -20.58
C ASP A 92 8.32 -13.89 -20.45
N ARG A 93 7.82 -14.64 -19.46
CA ARG A 93 8.26 -16.02 -19.18
C ARG A 93 9.76 -16.11 -18.85
N GLY A 94 10.30 -15.13 -18.14
CA GLY A 94 11.68 -15.11 -17.67
C GLY A 94 12.68 -14.43 -18.62
N LEU A 95 12.23 -13.72 -19.66
CA LEU A 95 13.17 -12.95 -20.49
C LEU A 95 13.83 -11.80 -19.72
N PHE A 96 13.12 -11.26 -18.72
CA PHE A 96 13.59 -10.22 -17.83
C PHE A 96 13.21 -10.55 -16.38
N GLU A 97 14.21 -10.53 -15.50
CA GLU A 97 14.06 -10.84 -14.08
C GLU A 97 14.98 -9.97 -13.23
N TRP A 98 14.49 -9.57 -12.06
CA TRP A 98 15.29 -8.93 -11.01
C TRP A 98 14.58 -9.01 -9.65
N ALA A 99 15.34 -8.90 -8.56
CA ALA A 99 14.79 -8.76 -7.21
C ALA A 99 15.62 -7.81 -6.34
N GLY A 100 14.98 -7.20 -5.34
CA GLY A 100 15.59 -6.17 -4.49
C GLY A 100 16.39 -6.67 -3.29
N THR A 101 16.60 -7.98 -3.13
CA THR A 101 17.19 -8.57 -1.91
C THR A 101 18.71 -8.44 -1.82
N SER A 102 19.42 -8.38 -2.95
CA SER A 102 20.86 -8.22 -3.02
C SER A 102 21.30 -7.76 -4.41
N LEU A 103 22.54 -7.30 -4.58
CA LEU A 103 23.07 -6.96 -5.91
C LEU A 103 23.08 -8.15 -6.86
N ASP A 104 23.35 -9.36 -6.36
CA ASP A 104 23.28 -10.59 -7.16
C ASP A 104 21.85 -10.91 -7.58
N ALA A 105 20.85 -10.55 -6.77
CA ALA A 105 19.44 -10.72 -7.10
C ALA A 105 18.94 -9.65 -8.08
N VAL A 106 19.44 -8.41 -7.98
CA VAL A 106 19.19 -7.33 -8.95
C VAL A 106 19.74 -7.72 -10.31
N PHE A 107 20.95 -8.30 -10.35
CA PHE A 107 21.61 -8.77 -11.56
C PHE A 107 21.58 -10.30 -11.70
N CYS A 108 20.48 -10.93 -11.31
CA CYS A 108 20.31 -12.39 -11.44
C CYS A 108 20.55 -12.85 -12.89
N GLN A 109 20.20 -11.98 -13.84
CA GLN A 109 20.61 -12.08 -15.23
C GLN A 109 21.81 -11.18 -15.51
N ARG A 110 23.03 -11.76 -15.55
CA ARG A 110 24.29 -11.01 -15.75
C ARG A 110 24.32 -10.14 -17.01
N LYS A 111 23.56 -10.49 -18.05
CA LYS A 111 23.40 -9.65 -19.27
C LYS A 111 22.89 -8.23 -18.94
N ASN A 112 22.11 -8.08 -17.86
CA ASN A 112 21.54 -6.80 -17.45
C ASN A 112 22.58 -5.84 -16.84
N LEU A 113 23.77 -6.34 -16.44
CA LEU A 113 24.89 -5.47 -16.04
C LEU A 113 25.33 -4.54 -17.18
N PHE A 114 25.16 -4.98 -18.42
CA PHE A 114 25.50 -4.19 -19.61
C PHE A 114 24.30 -3.49 -20.24
N SER A 115 23.13 -3.53 -19.58
CA SER A 115 21.90 -2.93 -20.10
C SER A 115 21.75 -1.49 -19.59
N PRO A 116 21.82 -0.46 -20.46
CA PRO A 116 21.56 0.91 -20.04
C PRO A 116 20.16 1.09 -19.46
N ARG A 117 19.20 0.31 -19.95
CA ARG A 117 17.81 0.29 -19.47
C ARG A 117 17.72 -0.16 -18.01
N MET A 118 18.50 -1.18 -17.62
CA MET A 118 18.58 -1.67 -16.23
C MET A 118 19.17 -0.60 -15.30
N TRP A 119 20.28 0.01 -15.71
CA TRP A 119 20.90 1.07 -14.91
C TRP A 119 20.02 2.31 -14.79
N ARG A 120 19.30 2.67 -15.86
CA ARG A 120 18.32 3.76 -15.80
C ARG A 120 17.18 3.45 -14.83
N MET A 121 16.66 2.22 -14.84
CA MET A 121 15.67 1.76 -13.87
C MET A 121 16.20 1.87 -12.44
N ILE A 122 17.40 1.34 -12.15
CA ILE A 122 18.01 1.40 -10.81
C ILE A 122 18.18 2.85 -10.35
N PHE A 123 18.69 3.72 -11.22
CA PHE A 123 18.83 5.15 -10.93
C PHE A 123 17.47 5.78 -10.59
N ASP A 124 16.45 5.51 -11.40
CA ASP A 124 15.11 6.03 -11.20
C ASP A 124 14.45 5.48 -9.92
N ILE A 125 14.73 4.23 -9.52
CA ILE A 125 14.31 3.67 -8.22
C ILE A 125 14.90 4.48 -7.08
N VAL A 126 16.22 4.70 -7.08
CA VAL A 126 16.87 5.48 -6.02
C VAL A 126 16.35 6.92 -6.00
N ARG A 127 16.21 7.53 -7.19
CA ARG A 127 15.66 8.88 -7.32
C ARG A 127 14.24 8.96 -6.78
N PHE A 128 13.37 8.02 -7.13
CA PHE A 128 12.00 8.01 -6.63
C PHE A 128 11.96 7.89 -5.11
N ASN A 129 12.70 6.96 -4.52
CA ASN A 129 12.74 6.78 -3.06
C ASN A 129 13.28 8.02 -2.31
N GLN A 130 14.14 8.82 -2.94
CA GLN A 130 14.70 10.03 -2.33
C GLN A 130 13.80 11.26 -2.48
N PHE A 131 13.20 11.46 -3.66
CA PHE A 131 12.50 12.70 -4.00
C PHE A 131 10.98 12.59 -3.97
N ALA A 132 10.41 11.39 -3.97
CA ALA A 132 8.95 11.25 -3.89
C ALA A 132 8.42 11.82 -2.56
N LEU A 133 9.19 11.75 -1.47
CA LEU A 133 8.81 12.30 -0.16
C LEU A 133 8.58 13.82 -0.18
N ASP A 134 9.17 14.56 -1.12
CA ASP A 134 8.93 16.00 -1.27
C ASP A 134 7.47 16.32 -1.63
N LEU A 135 6.76 15.36 -2.25
CA LEU A 135 5.32 15.43 -2.50
C LEU A 135 4.51 15.49 -1.20
N LEU A 136 5.00 14.89 -0.12
CA LEU A 136 4.32 14.87 1.17
C LEU A 136 4.50 16.17 1.94
N ILE A 137 5.69 16.76 1.84
CA ILE A 137 6.02 18.04 2.49
C ILE A 137 5.13 19.16 1.92
N THR A 138 4.95 19.18 0.60
CA THR A 138 4.17 20.23 -0.08
C THR A 138 2.66 20.08 0.17
N GLY A 139 2.17 18.87 0.46
CA GLY A 139 0.74 18.60 0.69
C GLY A 139 0.23 19.01 2.08
N ASP A 140 1.09 18.97 3.10
CA ASP A 140 0.70 19.37 4.46
C ASP A 140 0.53 20.91 4.56
N ASP A 141 1.31 21.69 3.80
CA ASP A 141 1.15 23.16 3.70
C ASP A 141 -0.15 23.58 2.98
N VAL A 142 -0.68 22.73 2.07
CA VAL A 142 -1.90 23.01 1.31
C VAL A 142 -3.17 22.61 2.10
N ASN A 143 -3.10 21.57 2.94
CA ASN A 143 -4.25 21.14 3.74
C ASN A 143 -4.66 22.15 4.83
N ASP A 144 -3.70 22.90 5.38
CA ASP A 144 -4.02 24.00 6.31
C ASP A 144 -4.62 25.24 5.60
N ALA A 145 -4.31 25.44 4.31
CA ALA A 145 -4.87 26.53 3.50
C ALA A 145 -6.22 26.18 2.83
N ALA A 146 -6.42 24.92 2.43
CA ALA A 146 -7.63 24.44 1.76
C ALA A 146 -8.86 24.38 2.69
N ALA A 147 -8.65 24.33 4.02
CA ALA A 147 -9.72 24.48 4.99
C ALA A 147 -10.33 25.90 5.04
N MET A 148 -9.73 26.89 4.36
CA MET A 148 -10.15 28.29 4.46
C MET A 148 -10.71 28.91 3.18
N ASN A 149 -10.39 28.46 1.95
CA ASN A 149 -11.03 29.00 0.75
C ASN A 149 -11.08 27.98 -0.40
N GLY A 150 -12.29 27.62 -0.82
CA GLY A 150 -12.52 26.85 -2.03
C GLY A 150 -12.05 27.63 -3.27
N HIS A 151 -11.32 26.93 -4.15
CA HIS A 151 -10.80 27.40 -5.43
C HIS A 151 -9.62 28.38 -5.35
N SER A 152 -8.40 27.84 -5.21
CA SER A 152 -7.18 28.54 -5.61
C SER A 152 -6.36 27.66 -6.55
N HIS A 153 -6.43 27.98 -7.85
CA HIS A 153 -5.37 27.67 -8.81
C HIS A 153 -4.12 28.46 -8.38
N ALA A 154 -3.14 27.79 -7.77
CA ALA A 154 -1.87 28.40 -7.44
C ALA A 154 -0.73 27.70 -8.19
N TYR A 155 -0.08 28.46 -9.05
CA TYR A 155 1.19 28.13 -9.69
C TYR A 155 2.26 27.90 -8.60
N GLY A 156 2.69 26.65 -8.44
CA GLY A 156 3.81 26.25 -7.59
C GLY A 156 4.39 24.95 -8.10
N HIS A 157 5.72 24.81 -8.06
CA HIS A 157 6.50 23.65 -8.55
C HIS A 157 6.28 22.36 -7.73
N GLY A 158 5.08 22.14 -7.17
CA GLY A 158 4.71 20.96 -6.41
C GLY A 158 3.49 20.29 -7.03
N ALA A 159 3.43 18.96 -6.92
CA ALA A 159 2.24 18.20 -7.28
C ALA A 159 1.02 18.75 -6.55
N GLY A 160 -0.05 19.07 -7.28
CA GLY A 160 -1.34 19.33 -6.65
C GLY A 160 -1.85 18.07 -5.92
N PRO A 161 -2.75 18.19 -4.94
CA PRO A 161 -3.34 17.05 -4.23
C PRO A 161 -4.07 16.04 -5.15
N GLU A 162 -4.33 16.40 -6.41
CA GLU A 162 -4.97 15.57 -7.42
C GLU A 162 -4.02 15.08 -8.53
N GLU A 163 -2.71 15.41 -8.49
CA GLU A 163 -1.77 14.90 -9.51
C GLU A 163 -1.72 13.37 -9.43
N THR A 164 -1.97 12.75 -10.57
CA THR A 164 -1.92 11.30 -10.70
C THR A 164 -0.46 10.82 -10.73
N ILE A 165 -0.22 9.56 -10.35
CA ILE A 165 1.15 9.03 -10.42
C ILE A 165 1.70 9.06 -11.85
N GLY A 166 0.87 8.86 -12.87
CA GLY A 166 1.26 8.97 -14.28
C GLY A 166 1.79 10.36 -14.62
N GLU A 167 1.01 11.40 -14.29
CA GLU A 167 1.40 12.79 -14.52
C GLU A 167 2.70 13.15 -13.78
N TYR A 168 2.83 12.70 -12.53
CA TYR A 168 4.07 12.87 -11.76
C TYR A 168 5.27 12.23 -12.48
N LEU A 169 5.13 10.99 -12.96
CA LEU A 169 6.20 10.29 -13.65
C LEU A 169 6.62 10.99 -14.95
N GLU A 170 5.65 11.49 -15.71
CA GLU A 170 5.89 12.23 -16.95
C GLU A 170 6.58 13.57 -16.68
N ARG A 171 6.05 14.35 -15.73
CA ARG A 171 6.60 15.65 -15.34
C ARG A 171 8.05 15.55 -14.89
N GLU A 172 8.33 14.55 -14.06
CA GLU A 172 9.66 14.30 -13.52
C GLU A 172 10.56 13.49 -14.47
N ARG A 173 10.05 13.01 -15.62
CA ARG A 173 10.79 12.27 -16.65
C ARG A 173 11.40 10.95 -16.14
N TYR A 174 10.61 10.18 -15.40
CA TYR A 174 10.97 8.81 -15.06
C TYR A 174 10.94 7.91 -16.31
N SER A 175 11.82 6.91 -16.35
CA SER A 175 11.91 6.02 -17.51
C SER A 175 10.75 5.01 -17.57
N ASP A 176 10.44 4.56 -18.79
CA ASP A 176 9.53 3.43 -18.99
C ASP A 176 9.99 2.16 -18.25
N ALA A 177 11.31 1.97 -18.12
CA ALA A 177 11.85 0.84 -17.36
C ALA A 177 11.48 0.91 -15.88
N PHE A 178 11.58 2.08 -15.26
CA PHE A 178 11.12 2.30 -13.89
C PHE A 178 9.61 2.08 -13.75
N ARG A 179 8.82 2.65 -14.66
CA ARG A 179 7.35 2.51 -14.65
C ARG A 179 6.92 1.05 -14.80
N ASP A 180 7.39 0.38 -15.84
CA ASP A 180 6.85 -0.91 -16.29
C ASP A 180 7.49 -2.10 -15.57
N ASP A 181 8.75 -2.01 -15.16
CA ASP A 181 9.48 -3.13 -14.55
C ASP A 181 9.65 -3.01 -13.03
N TYR A 182 9.29 -1.88 -12.42
CA TYR A 182 9.31 -1.68 -10.96
C TYR A 182 7.99 -1.18 -10.41
N LEU A 183 7.55 0.03 -10.81
CA LEU A 183 6.44 0.70 -10.13
C LEU A 183 5.13 -0.07 -10.31
N ILE A 184 4.73 -0.32 -11.57
CA ILE A 184 3.49 -1.06 -11.88
C ILE A 184 3.48 -2.46 -11.24
N PRO A 185 4.53 -3.30 -11.38
CA PRO A 185 4.56 -4.60 -10.72
C PRO A 185 4.43 -4.54 -9.20
N MET A 186 5.06 -3.56 -8.57
CA MET A 186 5.03 -3.40 -7.11
C MET A 186 3.65 -2.93 -6.63
N THR A 187 3.06 -1.94 -7.28
CA THR A 187 1.71 -1.46 -6.95
C THR A 187 0.64 -2.51 -7.23
N ALA A 188 0.76 -3.26 -8.33
CA ALA A 188 -0.11 -4.39 -8.64
C ALA A 188 -0.05 -5.46 -7.54
N ALA A 189 1.14 -5.77 -7.02
CA ALA A 189 1.33 -6.73 -5.93
C ALA A 189 0.69 -6.24 -4.62
N VAL A 190 0.86 -4.95 -4.29
CA VAL A 190 0.30 -4.33 -3.08
C VAL A 190 -1.22 -4.31 -3.11
N TRP A 191 -1.82 -3.87 -4.22
CA TRP A 191 -3.28 -3.69 -4.32
C TRP A 191 -4.01 -4.88 -4.92
N SER A 192 -3.30 -5.98 -5.20
CA SER A 192 -3.89 -7.18 -5.81
C SER A 192 -4.69 -6.87 -7.09
N THR A 193 -4.21 -5.90 -7.86
CA THR A 193 -4.81 -5.50 -9.14
C THR A 193 -3.97 -6.05 -10.29
N SER A 194 -4.61 -6.37 -11.42
CA SER A 194 -3.84 -6.75 -12.61
C SER A 194 -2.96 -5.57 -13.05
N PRO A 195 -1.71 -5.79 -13.49
CA PRO A 195 -0.83 -4.73 -13.97
C PRO A 195 -1.48 -3.81 -15.02
N ASP A 196 -2.27 -4.37 -15.93
CA ASP A 196 -3.02 -3.62 -16.97
C ASP A 196 -4.10 -2.67 -16.40
N LYS A 197 -4.53 -2.92 -15.15
CA LYS A 197 -5.50 -2.12 -14.41
C LYS A 197 -4.87 -1.36 -13.27
N CYS A 198 -3.56 -1.45 -13.07
CA CYS A 198 -2.86 -0.58 -12.14
C CYS A 198 -2.83 0.80 -12.80
N THR A 199 -3.86 1.59 -12.52
CA THR A 199 -4.09 2.87 -13.18
C THR A 199 -3.05 3.86 -12.70
N LEU A 200 -2.25 4.37 -13.64
CA LEU A 200 -1.42 5.55 -13.45
C LEU A 200 -2.24 6.77 -12.99
N ASP A 201 -3.56 6.67 -13.05
CA ASP A 201 -4.54 7.65 -12.57
C ASP A 201 -4.67 7.71 -11.03
N PHE A 202 -3.98 6.85 -10.28
CA PHE A 202 -4.04 6.87 -8.83
C PHE A 202 -3.33 8.12 -8.26
N PRO A 203 -3.87 8.78 -7.20
CA PRO A 203 -3.23 9.96 -6.62
C PRO A 203 -1.80 9.70 -6.16
N ALA A 204 -0.84 10.49 -6.65
CA ALA A 204 0.59 10.30 -6.39
C ALA A 204 0.91 10.34 -4.89
N VAL A 205 0.34 11.31 -4.17
CA VAL A 205 0.54 11.48 -2.72
C VAL A 205 0.11 10.23 -1.94
N THR A 206 -1.02 9.62 -2.29
CA THR A 206 -1.52 8.44 -1.59
C THR A 206 -0.61 7.24 -1.80
N LEU A 207 -0.11 7.03 -3.03
CA LEU A 207 0.84 5.96 -3.32
C LEU A 207 2.14 6.16 -2.54
N VAL A 208 2.69 7.37 -2.56
CA VAL A 208 3.96 7.69 -1.90
C VAL A 208 3.86 7.60 -0.39
N ARG A 209 2.71 7.91 0.23
CA ARG A 209 2.49 7.67 1.67
C ARG A 209 2.47 6.19 2.03
N PHE A 210 2.12 5.32 1.09
CA PHE A 210 2.03 3.89 1.32
C PHE A 210 3.39 3.19 1.18
N MET A 211 4.19 3.61 0.21
CA MET A 211 5.53 3.09 -0.08
C MET A 211 6.55 3.49 0.99
#